data_AF-A0A0R0JS86-F1
#
_entry.id   AF-A0A0R0JS86-F1
#
_cell.length_a   1.000
_cell.length_b   1.000
_cell.length_c   1.000
_cell.angle_alpha   90.00
_cell.angle_beta   90.00
_cell.angle_gamma   90.00
#
_symmetry.space_group_name_H-M   'P 1'
#
loop_
_entity.id
_entity.type
_entity.pdbx_description
1 polymer ?
#
loop_
_entity_poly.entity_id
_entity_poly.type
_entity_poly.pdbx_seq_one_letter_code
_entity_poly.pdbx_strand_id
1 'polypeptide(L)'
;MLQLGQLPVWVVSSANLAREVMQTHDPVLASRPHLPATEILLYECKDVGHSSNGETWREKRKLCVNELLSMKRVRSVQFIREEEVEALVSYIRKACSVINLSEMLVTASRTSC
;
A
#
# COMPACT_ATOMS: atom_id res chain seq x y z
N MET A 1 -17.81 -19.79 -1.22
CA MET A 1 -16.96 -19.72 -0.01
C MET A 1 -15.77 -20.65 -0.21
N LEU A 2 -14.56 -20.17 0.07
CA LEU A 2 -13.33 -20.97 0.04
C LEU A 2 -12.82 -21.17 1.46
N GLN A 3 -12.00 -22.18 1.69
CA GLN A 3 -11.37 -22.42 2.99
C GLN A 3 -9.84 -22.26 2.83
N LEU A 4 -9.28 -21.23 3.46
CA LEU A 4 -7.84 -20.96 3.49
C LEU A 4 -7.27 -21.48 4.82
N GLY A 5 -6.74 -22.70 4.80
CA GLY A 5 -6.35 -23.39 6.03
C GLY A 5 -7.56 -23.62 6.93
N GLN A 6 -7.55 -23.04 8.13
CA GLN A 6 -8.68 -23.09 9.07
C GLN A 6 -9.64 -21.90 8.94
N LEU A 7 -9.33 -20.93 8.06
CA LEU A 7 -10.11 -19.70 7.91
C LEU A 7 -11.09 -19.81 6.73
N PRO A 8 -12.42 -19.75 6.95
CA PRO A 8 -13.38 -19.61 5.86
C PRO A 8 -13.31 -18.19 5.27
N VAL A 9 -13.26 -18.09 3.94
CA VAL A 9 -13.17 -16.80 3.22
C VAL A 9 -14.20 -16.68 2.11
N TRP A 10 -14.66 -15.45 1.92
CA TRP A 10 -15.51 -15.07 0.79
C TRP A 10 -14.64 -14.39 -0.27
N VAL A 11 -14.75 -14.87 -1.51
CA VAL A 11 -14.06 -14.26 -2.65
C VAL A 11 -15.04 -13.40 -3.42
N VAL A 12 -14.71 -12.12 -3.54
CA VAL A 12 -15.46 -11.16 -4.37
C VAL A 12 -14.80 -11.12 -5.74
N SER A 13 -15.47 -11.63 -6.77
CA SER A 13 -14.92 -11.81 -8.13
C SER A 13 -15.64 -11.00 -9.21
N SER A 14 -16.47 -10.02 -8.83
CA SER A 14 -17.12 -9.11 -9.76
C SER A 14 -16.93 -7.65 -9.34
N ALA A 15 -16.75 -6.75 -10.31
CA ALA A 15 -16.59 -5.32 -10.04
C ALA A 15 -17.82 -4.72 -9.35
N ASN A 16 -19.02 -5.22 -9.66
CA ASN A 16 -20.26 -4.78 -9.02
C ASN A 16 -20.31 -5.16 -7.54
N LEU A 17 -19.97 -6.40 -7.21
CA LEU A 17 -19.93 -6.84 -5.81
C LEU A 17 -18.78 -6.17 -5.05
N ALA A 18 -17.62 -5.97 -5.69
CA ALA A 18 -16.51 -5.24 -5.09
C ALA A 18 -16.91 -3.80 -4.72
N ARG A 19 -17.64 -3.11 -5.60
CA ARG A 19 -18.19 -1.78 -5.32
C ARG A 19 -19.14 -1.80 -4.12
N GLU A 20 -20.08 -2.75 -4.09
CA GLU A 20 -21.04 -2.87 -2.99
C GLU A 20 -20.35 -3.11 -1.65
N VAL A 21 -19.36 -4.01 -1.62
CA VAL A 21 -18.55 -4.31 -0.43
C VAL A 21 -17.74 -3.11 0.03
N MET A 22 -17.08 -2.39 -0.89
CA MET A 22 -16.16 -1.28 -0.58
C MET A 22 -16.84 0.09 -0.41
N GLN A 23 -18.13 0.22 -0.72
CA GLN A 23 -18.86 1.48 -0.59
C GLN A 23 -20.05 1.34 0.36
N THR A 24 -20.99 0.46 0.02
CA THR A 24 -22.22 0.28 0.78
C THR A 24 -21.96 -0.40 2.12
N HIS A 25 -21.13 -1.43 2.13
CA HIS A 25 -20.86 -2.26 3.31
C HIS A 25 -19.48 -2.01 3.95
N ASP A 26 -18.75 -0.98 3.50
CA ASP A 26 -17.39 -0.66 4.00
C ASP A 26 -17.35 -0.47 5.52
N PRO A 27 -18.26 0.26 6.18
CA PRO A 27 -18.18 0.45 7.63
C PRO A 27 -18.16 -0.86 8.42
N VAL A 28 -18.85 -1.89 7.93
CA VAL A 28 -18.97 -3.21 8.57
C VAL A 28 -17.83 -4.14 8.15
N LEU A 29 -17.37 -4.05 6.90
CA LEU A 29 -16.38 -4.97 6.31
C LEU A 29 -14.96 -4.41 6.28
N ALA A 30 -14.74 -3.15 6.70
CA ALA A 30 -13.42 -2.51 6.70
C ALA A 30 -12.51 -2.98 7.84
N SER A 31 -12.97 -3.83 8.77
CA SER A 31 -12.08 -4.46 9.74
C SER A 31 -11.07 -5.35 9.03
N ARG A 32 -9.88 -5.52 9.64
CA ARG A 32 -8.80 -6.35 9.09
C ARG A 32 -8.66 -7.61 9.95
N PRO A 33 -8.47 -8.79 9.34
CA PRO A 33 -8.20 -10.01 10.08
C PRO A 33 -6.94 -9.85 10.94
N HIS A 34 -7.03 -10.28 12.20
CA HIS A 34 -5.87 -10.31 13.08
C HIS A 34 -5.04 -11.57 12.77
N LEU A 35 -3.87 -11.39 12.18
CA LEU A 35 -2.95 -12.49 11.85
C LEU A 35 -1.76 -12.44 12.81
N PRO A 36 -1.22 -13.60 13.27
CA PRO A 36 -0.05 -13.61 14.14
C PRO A 36 1.15 -12.84 13.57
N ALA A 37 1.34 -12.89 12.24
CA ALA A 37 2.40 -12.14 11.57
C ALA A 37 2.20 -10.61 11.68
N THR A 38 0.96 -10.12 11.62
CA THR A 38 0.67 -8.68 11.70
C THR A 38 0.78 -8.19 13.14
N GLU A 39 0.50 -9.04 14.12
CA GLU A 39 0.74 -8.74 15.53
C GLU A 39 2.22 -8.53 15.81
N ILE A 40 3.08 -9.42 15.29
CA ILE A 40 4.53 -9.37 15.48
C ILE A 40 5.18 -8.22 14.69
N LEU A 41 4.81 -8.06 13.42
CA LEU A 41 5.54 -7.17 12.50
C LEU A 41 4.97 -5.76 12.46
N LEU A 42 3.68 -5.57 12.78
CA LEU A 42 2.95 -4.33 12.53
C LEU A 42 2.42 -3.68 13.80
N TYR A 43 3.28 -3.63 14.81
CA TYR A 43 3.02 -2.94 16.08
C TYR A 43 1.73 -3.44 16.78
N GLU A 44 1.57 -4.75 16.96
CA GLU A 44 0.36 -5.35 17.54
C GLU A 44 -0.91 -5.00 16.73
N CYS A 45 -0.80 -5.01 15.39
CA CYS A 45 -1.85 -4.54 14.48
C CYS A 45 -2.27 -3.09 14.73
N LYS A 46 -1.37 -2.20 15.15
CA LYS A 46 -1.65 -0.77 15.36
C LYS A 46 -1.12 0.10 14.21
N ASP A 47 -0.61 -0.48 13.15
CA ASP A 47 -0.27 0.24 11.92
C ASP A 47 -1.52 0.75 11.17
N VAL A 48 -1.33 1.61 10.17
CA VAL A 48 -2.43 2.21 9.38
C VAL A 48 -3.16 1.19 8.49
N GLY A 49 -2.49 0.11 8.12
CA GLY A 49 -2.99 -0.91 7.20
C GLY A 49 -3.79 -2.02 7.87
N HIS A 50 -3.39 -2.46 9.07
CA HIS A 50 -4.02 -3.60 9.77
C HIS A 50 -4.74 -3.27 11.08
N SER A 51 -4.73 -2.01 11.53
CA SER A 51 -5.54 -1.65 12.69
C SER A 51 -7.03 -1.83 12.43
N SER A 52 -7.75 -2.26 13.48
CA SER A 52 -9.20 -2.39 13.43
C SER A 52 -9.86 -1.06 13.07
N ASN A 53 -10.96 -1.14 12.32
CA ASN A 53 -11.75 0.04 11.96
C ASN A 53 -12.27 0.70 13.26
N GLY A 54 -11.84 1.92 13.53
CA GLY A 54 -12.12 2.64 14.77
C GLY A 54 -11.51 4.05 14.76
N GLU A 55 -11.76 4.83 15.80
CA GLU A 55 -11.32 6.24 15.83
C GLU A 55 -9.80 6.39 15.70
N THR A 56 -9.02 5.58 16.42
CA THR A 56 -7.56 5.57 16.33
C THR A 56 -7.06 5.32 14.90
N TRP A 57 -7.71 4.43 14.16
CA TRP A 57 -7.36 4.19 12.75
C TRP A 57 -7.71 5.40 11.88
N ARG A 58 -8.87 6.02 12.09
CA ARG A 58 -9.31 7.21 11.35
C ARG A 58 -8.36 8.39 11.57
N GLU A 59 -7.92 8.62 12.80
CA GLU A 59 -6.94 9.65 13.17
C GLU A 59 -5.59 9.42 12.49
N LYS A 60 -5.04 8.20 12.59
CA LYS A 60 -3.76 7.84 11.93
C LYS A 60 -3.86 7.96 10.41
N ARG A 61 -4.95 7.47 9.81
CA ARG A 61 -5.21 7.60 8.37
C ARG A 61 -5.26 9.08 7.95
N LYS A 62 -5.98 9.92 8.71
CA LYS A 62 -6.06 11.38 8.46
C LYS A 62 -4.67 12.03 8.53
N LEU A 63 -3.88 11.68 9.54
CA LEU A 63 -2.50 12.17 9.68
C LEU A 63 -1.64 11.78 8.47
N CYS A 64 -1.64 10.50 8.07
CA CYS A 64 -0.89 10.04 6.89
C CYS A 64 -1.30 10.77 5.61
N VAL A 65 -2.61 10.95 5.39
CA VAL A 65 -3.12 11.66 4.22
C VAL A 65 -2.67 13.12 4.20
N ASN A 66 -2.71 13.81 5.34
CA ASN A 66 -2.36 15.23 5.41
C ASN A 66 -0.85 15.46 5.37
N GLU A 67 -0.08 14.65 6.10
CA GLU A 67 1.34 14.90 6.33
C GLU A 67 2.28 14.18 5.37
N LEU A 68 1.86 13.06 4.77
CA LEU A 68 2.71 12.25 3.89
C LEU A 68 2.16 12.24 2.46
N LEU A 69 0.85 12.07 2.29
CA LEU A 69 0.21 11.87 0.98
C LEU A 69 -0.52 13.11 0.44
N SER A 70 -0.35 14.27 1.08
CA SER A 70 -1.00 15.49 0.61
C SER A 70 -0.36 15.97 -0.68
N MET A 71 -1.14 16.66 -1.53
CA MET A 71 -0.64 17.22 -2.79
C MET A 71 0.59 18.13 -2.57
N LYS A 72 0.60 18.89 -1.47
CA LYS A 72 1.75 19.73 -1.07
C LYS A 72 3.00 18.88 -0.85
N ARG A 73 2.89 17.78 -0.11
CA ARG A 73 4.01 16.87 0.17
C ARG A 73 4.47 16.11 -1.07
N VAL A 74 3.54 15.59 -1.86
CA VAL A 74 3.84 14.90 -3.13
C VAL A 74 4.64 15.81 -4.07
N ARG A 75 4.30 17.10 -4.15
CA ARG A 75 5.03 18.09 -4.93
C ARG A 75 6.37 18.47 -4.29
N SER A 76 6.44 18.61 -2.96
CA SER A 76 7.69 19.02 -2.30
C SER A 76 8.83 18.02 -2.47
N VAL A 77 8.52 16.72 -2.63
CA VAL A 77 9.53 15.67 -2.89
C VAL A 77 9.54 15.21 -4.36
N GLN A 78 8.92 15.98 -5.27
CA GLN A 78 8.86 15.62 -6.68
C GLN A 78 10.25 15.54 -7.32
N PHE A 79 11.12 16.49 -7.01
CA PHE A 79 12.48 16.53 -7.56
C PHE A 79 13.28 15.26 -7.26
N ILE A 80 13.13 14.67 -6.05
CA ILE A 80 13.79 13.42 -5.67
C ILE A 80 13.36 12.30 -6.63
N ARG A 81 12.07 12.18 -6.91
CA ARG A 81 11.58 11.16 -7.85
C ARG A 81 12.07 11.41 -9.29
N GLU A 82 12.17 12.66 -9.70
CA GLU A 82 12.68 13.03 -11.03
C GLU A 82 14.16 12.64 -11.18
N GLU A 83 14.99 12.90 -10.18
CA GLU A 83 16.41 12.51 -10.14
C GLU A 83 16.57 10.98 -10.19
N GLU A 84 15.80 10.24 -9.39
CA GLU A 84 15.83 8.76 -9.36
C GLU A 84 15.40 8.16 -10.70
N VAL A 85 14.36 8.71 -11.34
CA VAL A 85 13.90 8.29 -12.66
C VAL A 85 14.94 8.64 -13.73
N GLU A 86 15.57 9.81 -13.66
CA GLU A 86 16.63 10.20 -14.59
C GLU A 86 17.84 9.25 -14.48
N ALA A 87 18.26 8.92 -13.26
CA ALA A 87 19.33 7.95 -13.02
C ALA A 87 18.98 6.56 -13.58
N LEU A 88 17.75 6.09 -13.34
CA LEU A 88 17.24 4.83 -13.88
C LEU A 88 17.24 4.82 -15.42
N VAL A 89 16.71 5.87 -16.05
CA VAL A 89 16.67 6.00 -17.51
C VAL A 89 18.08 6.10 -18.10
N SER A 90 18.99 6.82 -17.44
CA SER A 90 20.40 6.93 -17.83
C SER A 90 21.10 5.57 -17.81
N TYR A 91 20.85 4.76 -16.77
CA TYR A 91 21.35 3.39 -16.70
C TYR A 91 20.79 2.53 -17.84
N ILE A 92 19.47 2.56 -18.06
CA ILE A 92 18.81 1.78 -19.13
C ILE A 92 19.38 2.15 -20.51
N ARG A 93 19.63 3.44 -20.77
CA ARG A 93 20.22 3.91 -22.04
C ARG A 93 21.65 3.40 -22.27
N LYS A 94 22.41 3.15 -21.20
CA LYS A 94 23.80 2.68 -21.26
C LYS A 94 23.93 1.16 -21.28
N ALA A 95 22.86 0.44 -20.96
CA ALA A 95 22.91 -1.00 -20.90
C ALA A 95 23.04 -1.61 -22.30
N CYS A 96 24.05 -2.47 -22.47
CA CYS A 96 24.30 -3.21 -23.71
C CYS A 96 23.79 -4.66 -23.65
N SER A 97 23.05 -5.02 -22.59
CA SER A 97 22.57 -6.38 -22.31
C SER A 97 21.17 -6.36 -21.71
N VAL A 98 20.56 -7.54 -21.59
CA VAL A 98 19.26 -7.72 -20.93
C VAL A 98 19.33 -7.25 -19.48
N ILE A 99 18.34 -6.46 -19.05
CA ILE A 99 18.27 -5.86 -17.72
C ILE A 99 17.07 -6.42 -16.94
N ASN A 100 17.25 -6.63 -15.63
CA ASN A 100 16.16 -6.93 -14.71
C ASN A 100 15.50 -5.64 -14.19
N LEU A 101 14.39 -5.23 -14.81
CA LEU A 101 13.66 -4.03 -14.40
C LEU A 101 13.00 -4.16 -13.02
N SER A 102 12.68 -5.37 -12.55
CA SER A 102 11.99 -5.55 -11.26
C SER A 102 12.85 -5.05 -10.10
N GLU A 103 14.14 -5.38 -10.09
CA GLU A 103 15.09 -4.93 -9.06
C GLU A 103 15.34 -3.42 -9.14
N MET A 104 15.43 -2.90 -10.36
CA MET A 104 15.65 -1.48 -10.59
C MET A 104 14.48 -0.63 -10.13
N LEU A 105 13.24 -1.03 -10.44
CA LEU A 105 12.04 -0.31 -10.04
C LEU A 105 11.85 -0.34 -8.53
N VAL A 106 12.15 -1.48 -7.88
CA VAL A 106 12.14 -1.55 -6.41
C VAL A 106 13.18 -0.60 -5.82
N THR A 107 14.38 -0.52 -6.39
CA THR A 107 15.44 0.39 -5.91
C THR A 107 15.03 1.86 -6.04
N ALA A 108 14.53 2.26 -7.21
CA ALA A 108 14.05 3.63 -7.45
C ALA A 108 12.84 4.02 -6.58
N SER A 109 12.07 3.05 -6.09
CA SER A 109 10.96 3.32 -5.17
C SER A 109 11.41 3.60 -3.73
N ARG A 110 12.56 3.06 -3.29
CA ARG A 110 13.05 3.15 -1.90
C ARG A 110 13.55 4.54 -1.51
N THR A 111 13.98 5.32 -2.47
CA THR A 111 14.60 6.64 -2.31
C THR A 111 13.57 7.78 -2.20
N SER A 112 12.28 7.48 -2.36
CA SER A 112 11.21 8.49 -2.49
C SER A 112 10.32 8.70 -1.24
N CYS A 113 10.63 8.05 -0.11
CA CYS A 113 9.90 8.17 1.17
C CYS A 113 10.83 8.58 2.32
#